data_AF-A0A9E5NS82-F1
#
_entry.id   AF-A0A9E5NS82-F1
#
_cell.length_a   1.000
_cell.length_b   1.000
_cell.length_c   1.000
_cell.angle_alpha   90.00
_cell.angle_beta   90.00
_cell.angle_gamma   90.00
#
_symmetry.space_group_name_H-M   'P 1'
#
loop_
_entity.id
_entity.type
_entity.pdbx_description
1 polymer ?
#
loop_
_entity_poly.entity_id
_entity_poly.type
_entity_poly.pdbx_seq_one_letter_code
_entity_poly.pdbx_strand_id
1 'polypeptide(L)'
;MKRNETSGFTFVEVMTALALLAVLTVIAWGKFSKSYDQALEATMMSDLRNLATAQEIYYREHMTYADDVALVQESMNPSPKSAITITEAHARGWASWTRMDATDQRCELYVGRDISSPLGYASNSERIVCDSP
;
A
#
# COMPACT_ATOMS: atom_id res chain seq x y z
N MET A 1 8.49 -44.60 40.12
CA MET A 1 7.69 -43.35 40.14
C MET A 1 8.67 -42.20 39.88
N LYS A 2 8.76 -41.70 38.63
CA LYS A 2 9.68 -40.61 38.27
C LYS A 2 9.14 -39.31 38.89
N ARG A 3 9.89 -38.69 39.79
CA ARG A 3 9.59 -37.32 40.26
C ARG A 3 9.96 -36.37 39.13
N ASN A 4 8.96 -35.68 38.60
CA ASN A 4 9.17 -34.56 37.71
C ASN A 4 9.59 -33.38 38.60
N GLU A 5 10.89 -33.05 38.58
CA GLU A 5 11.39 -31.84 39.24
C GLU A 5 10.83 -30.63 38.50
N THR A 6 9.78 -30.04 39.08
CA THR A 6 9.27 -28.75 38.65
C THR A 6 10.15 -27.67 39.29
N SER A 7 11.29 -27.38 38.66
CA SER A 7 12.09 -26.21 39.01
C SER A 7 11.29 -24.95 38.69
N GLY A 8 10.97 -24.18 39.73
CA GLY A 8 10.34 -22.87 39.61
C GLY A 8 11.36 -21.79 39.24
N PHE A 9 10.92 -20.82 38.44
CA PHE A 9 11.70 -19.64 38.06
C PHE A 9 11.92 -18.73 39.28
N THR A 10 13.12 -18.15 39.44
CA THR A 10 13.39 -17.22 40.54
C THR A 10 12.92 -15.80 40.22
N PHE A 11 12.54 -15.01 41.23
CA PHE A 11 12.11 -13.61 41.01
C PHE A 11 13.19 -12.75 40.34
N VAL A 12 14.45 -13.00 40.69
CA VAL A 12 15.61 -12.29 40.12
C VAL A 12 15.76 -12.59 38.63
N GLU A 13 15.50 -13.84 38.22
CA GLU A 13 15.60 -14.26 36.82
C GLU A 13 14.49 -13.65 35.95
N VAL A 14 13.27 -13.53 36.50
CA VAL A 14 12.19 -12.79 35.81
C VAL A 14 12.52 -11.30 35.71
N MET A 15 13.06 -10.70 36.77
CA MET A 15 13.42 -9.28 36.80
C MET A 15 14.48 -8.91 35.77
N THR A 16 15.56 -9.69 35.68
CA THR A 16 16.63 -9.43 34.70
C THR A 16 16.13 -9.68 33.29
N ALA A 17 15.32 -10.71 33.05
CA ALA A 17 14.70 -10.96 31.75
C ALA A 17 13.82 -9.78 31.30
N LEU A 18 12.96 -9.24 32.18
CA LEU A 18 12.13 -8.08 31.88
C LEU A 18 12.96 -6.80 31.66
N ALA A 19 14.03 -6.59 32.43
CA ALA A 19 14.94 -5.46 32.23
C ALA A 19 15.61 -5.50 30.85
N LEU A 20 16.05 -6.67 30.40
CA LEU A 20 16.62 -6.84 29.06
C LEU A 20 15.58 -6.61 27.96
N LEU A 21 14.36 -7.13 28.11
CA LEU A 21 13.28 -6.91 27.15
C LEU A 21 12.90 -5.43 27.03
N ALA A 22 12.88 -4.69 28.14
CA ALA A 22 12.60 -3.25 28.14
C ALA A 22 13.63 -2.48 27.28
N VAL A 23 14.93 -2.74 27.48
CA VAL A 23 15.99 -2.09 26.70
C VAL A 23 15.89 -2.44 25.20
N LEU A 24 15.64 -3.70 24.87
CA LEU A 24 15.51 -4.16 23.48
C LEU A 24 14.33 -3.48 22.77
N THR A 25 13.19 -3.33 23.44
CA THR A 25 11.99 -2.71 22.86
C THR A 25 12.20 -1.24 22.50
N VAL A 26 12.93 -0.48 23.33
CA VAL A 26 13.24 0.94 23.09
C VAL A 26 14.10 1.10 21.82
N ILE A 27 15.09 0.24 21.61
CA ILE A 27 15.99 0.31 20.44
C ILE A 27 15.24 -0.09 19.16
N ALA A 28 14.38 -1.10 19.24
CA ALA A 28 13.66 -1.64 18.08
C ALA A 28 12.64 -0.65 17.49
N TRP A 29 11.97 0.16 18.33
CA TRP A 29 10.89 1.06 17.88
C TRP A 29 11.38 2.16 16.93
N GLY A 30 12.59 2.69 17.14
CA GLY A 30 13.07 3.88 16.45
C GLY A 30 13.32 3.75 14.94
N LYS A 31 13.36 2.53 14.39
CA LYS A 31 13.68 2.29 12.97
C LYS A 31 12.52 1.77 12.11
N PHE A 32 11.36 1.45 12.70
CA PHE A 32 10.28 0.80 11.97
C PHE A 32 9.40 1.79 11.18
N SER A 33 9.28 3.05 11.61
CA SER A 33 8.38 4.02 10.96
C SER A 33 8.68 4.24 9.48
N LYS A 34 9.93 4.58 9.13
CA LYS A 34 10.30 4.84 7.73
C LYS A 34 10.14 3.60 6.84
N SER A 35 10.48 2.41 7.35
CA SER A 35 10.34 1.17 6.59
C SER A 35 8.88 0.80 6.39
N TYR A 36 8.02 1.14 7.35
CA TYR A 36 6.59 0.94 7.26
C TYR A 36 5.97 1.85 6.21
N ASP A 37 6.30 3.15 6.24
CA ASP A 37 5.80 4.13 5.26
C ASP A 37 6.22 3.76 3.83
N GLN A 38 7.48 3.33 3.64
CA GLN A 38 7.97 2.84 2.35
C GLN A 38 7.26 1.56 1.87
N ALA A 39 6.91 0.67 2.80
CA ALA A 39 6.14 -0.53 2.45
C ALA A 39 4.72 -0.13 2.01
N LEU A 40 4.11 0.85 2.69
CA LEU A 40 2.81 1.36 2.31
C LEU A 40 2.84 2.01 0.91
N GLU A 41 3.85 2.85 0.65
CA GLU A 41 4.05 3.44 -0.67
C GLU A 41 4.20 2.37 -1.76
N ALA A 42 5.03 1.35 -1.53
CA ALA A 42 5.23 0.26 -2.46
C ALA A 42 3.93 -0.52 -2.74
N THR A 43 3.09 -0.72 -1.72
CA THR A 43 1.77 -1.34 -1.86
C THR A 43 0.85 -0.49 -2.74
N MET A 44 0.75 0.82 -2.49
CA MET A 44 -0.03 1.74 -3.33
C MET A 44 0.43 1.73 -4.78
N MET A 45 1.75 1.75 -5.00
CA MET A 45 2.31 1.64 -6.35
C MET A 45 1.96 0.32 -7.03
N SER A 46 1.99 -0.79 -6.28
CA SER A 46 1.59 -2.10 -6.81
C SER A 46 0.12 -2.14 -7.21
N ASP A 47 -0.76 -1.56 -6.39
CA ASP A 47 -2.20 -1.48 -6.68
C ASP A 47 -2.49 -0.66 -7.95
N LEU A 48 -1.79 0.46 -8.15
CA LEU A 48 -1.90 1.25 -9.38
C LEU A 48 -1.37 0.51 -10.63
N ARG A 49 -0.34 -0.32 -10.49
CA ARG A 49 0.14 -1.18 -11.60
C ARG A 49 -0.88 -2.26 -11.96
N ASN A 50 -1.50 -2.86 -10.95
CA ASN A 50 -2.56 -3.84 -11.15
C ASN A 50 -3.78 -3.18 -11.81
N LEU A 51 -4.16 -1.97 -11.38
CA LEU A 51 -5.19 -1.17 -12.02
C LEU A 51 -4.88 -0.89 -13.49
N ALA A 52 -3.65 -0.49 -13.80
CA ALA A 52 -3.25 -0.24 -15.18
C ALA A 52 -3.41 -1.48 -16.05
N THR A 53 -3.01 -2.66 -15.54
CA THR A 53 -3.21 -3.92 -16.26
C THR A 53 -4.70 -4.22 -16.49
N ALA A 54 -5.53 -3.99 -15.48
CA ALA A 54 -6.97 -4.21 -15.56
C ALA A 54 -7.67 -3.24 -16.53
N GLN A 55 -7.24 -1.98 -16.55
CA GLN A 55 -7.69 -0.96 -17.50
C GLN A 55 -7.36 -1.34 -18.94
N GLU A 56 -6.16 -1.86 -19.19
CA GLU A 56 -5.78 -2.35 -20.52
C GLU A 56 -6.59 -3.59 -20.94
N ILE A 57 -6.92 -4.47 -20.00
CA ILE A 57 -7.83 -5.61 -20.29
C ILE A 57 -9.21 -5.08 -20.68
N TYR A 58 -9.79 -4.18 -19.88
CA TYR A 58 -11.11 -3.61 -20.13
C TYR A 58 -11.17 -2.86 -21.48
N TYR A 59 -10.13 -2.09 -21.80
CA TYR A 59 -10.02 -1.35 -23.05
C TYR A 59 -10.05 -2.26 -24.27
N ARG A 60 -9.44 -3.45 -24.22
CA ARG A 60 -9.45 -4.40 -25.34
C ARG A 60 -10.86 -4.90 -25.69
N GLU A 61 -11.77 -4.90 -24.73
CA GLU A 61 -13.14 -5.39 -24.91
C GLU A 61 -14.12 -4.25 -25.25
N HIS A 62 -13.92 -3.08 -24.65
CA HIS A 62 -14.89 -1.97 -24.71
C HIS A 62 -14.43 -0.79 -25.58
N MET A 63 -13.17 -0.79 -26.04
CA MET A 63 -12.55 0.34 -26.77
C MET A 63 -12.59 1.66 -25.97
N THR A 64 -12.74 1.57 -24.65
CA THR A 64 -12.69 2.69 -23.71
C THR A 64 -12.13 2.19 -22.38
N TYR A 65 -11.51 3.09 -21.62
CA TYR A 65 -11.11 2.80 -20.24
C TYR A 65 -12.33 2.83 -19.32
N ALA A 66 -12.26 2.08 -18.22
CA ALA A 66 -13.32 2.01 -17.22
C ALA A 66 -13.29 3.27 -16.34
N ASP A 67 -14.45 3.88 -16.15
CA ASP A 67 -14.67 5.05 -15.29
C ASP A 67 -15.01 4.69 -13.83
N ASP A 68 -15.42 3.43 -13.58
CA ASP A 68 -15.67 2.89 -12.26
C ASP A 68 -14.73 1.70 -11.96
N VAL A 69 -14.17 1.69 -10.75
CA VAL A 69 -13.30 0.60 -10.27
C VAL A 69 -14.06 -0.72 -10.23
N ALA A 70 -15.38 -0.71 -10.01
CA ALA A 70 -16.21 -1.91 -10.02
C ALA A 70 -16.17 -2.66 -11.36
N LEU A 71 -15.93 -1.97 -12.48
CA LEU A 71 -15.85 -2.58 -13.82
C LEU A 71 -14.54 -3.33 -14.07
N VAL A 72 -13.50 -3.01 -13.30
CA VAL A 72 -12.16 -3.61 -13.39
C VAL A 72 -11.80 -4.43 -12.15
N GLN A 73 -12.69 -4.49 -11.17
CA GLN A 73 -12.46 -5.13 -9.89
C GLN A 73 -12.17 -6.63 -10.02
N GLU A 74 -12.79 -7.33 -10.98
CA GLU A 74 -12.59 -8.77 -11.18
C GLU A 74 -11.20 -9.11 -11.76
N SER A 75 -10.61 -8.18 -12.50
CA SER A 75 -9.26 -8.31 -13.07
C SER A 75 -8.19 -7.71 -12.17
N MET A 76 -8.58 -7.20 -11.00
CA MET A 76 -7.69 -6.65 -9.98
C MET A 76 -7.72 -7.49 -8.71
N ASN A 77 -6.56 -7.66 -8.07
CA ASN A 77 -6.48 -8.13 -6.70
C ASN A 77 -5.91 -7.00 -5.82
N PRO A 78 -6.72 -5.99 -5.45
CA PRO A 78 -6.24 -4.85 -4.69
C PRO A 78 -5.82 -5.27 -3.29
N SER A 79 -4.83 -4.55 -2.75
CA SER A 79 -4.36 -4.77 -1.39
C SER A 79 -5.46 -4.47 -0.36
N PRO A 80 -5.55 -5.21 0.75
CA PRO A 80 -6.53 -4.93 1.79
C PRO A 80 -6.35 -3.50 2.32
N LYS A 81 -7.43 -2.72 2.37
CA LYS A 81 -7.48 -1.32 2.87
C LYS A 81 -6.85 -0.25 1.98
N SER A 82 -6.56 -0.55 0.71
CA SER A 82 -6.33 0.50 -0.28
C SER A 82 -7.65 0.91 -0.92
N ALA A 83 -7.86 2.22 -1.02
CA ALA A 83 -9.00 2.82 -1.70
C ALA A 83 -8.49 3.47 -2.99
N ILE A 84 -8.89 2.89 -4.12
CA ILE A 84 -8.56 3.37 -5.46
C ILE A 84 -9.74 4.20 -5.95
N THR A 85 -9.47 5.36 -6.53
CA THR A 85 -10.47 6.23 -7.14
C THR A 85 -10.04 6.59 -8.56
N ILE A 86 -10.89 6.28 -9.53
CA ILE A 86 -10.74 6.74 -10.91
C ILE A 86 -11.40 8.11 -11.01
N THR A 87 -10.64 9.11 -11.45
CA THR A 87 -11.12 10.51 -11.52
C THR A 87 -11.65 10.86 -12.90
N GLU A 88 -11.10 10.24 -13.93
CA GLU A 88 -11.48 10.46 -15.32
C GLU A 88 -11.07 9.23 -16.14
N ALA A 89 -11.94 8.80 -17.07
CA ALA A 89 -11.64 7.75 -18.02
C ALA A 89 -12.46 7.91 -19.30
N HIS A 90 -11.82 7.71 -20.46
CA HIS A 90 -12.44 7.73 -21.78
C HIS A 90 -11.58 6.96 -22.79
N ALA A 91 -11.99 6.90 -24.06
CA ALA A 91 -11.30 6.13 -25.10
C ALA A 91 -9.84 6.51 -25.40
N ARG A 92 -9.30 7.58 -24.80
CA ARG A 92 -7.94 8.06 -25.07
C ARG A 92 -7.03 8.05 -23.84
N GLY A 93 -7.58 7.79 -22.65
CA GLY A 93 -6.79 7.76 -21.43
C GLY A 93 -7.65 7.65 -20.17
N TRP A 94 -6.98 7.53 -19.04
CA TRP A 94 -7.59 7.49 -17.71
C TRP A 94 -6.64 8.03 -16.64
N ALA A 95 -7.20 8.51 -15.55
CA ALA A 95 -6.50 8.98 -14.37
C ALA A 95 -7.10 8.37 -13.10
N SER A 96 -6.22 8.01 -12.16
CA SER A 96 -6.63 7.54 -10.85
C SER A 96 -5.63 7.92 -9.77
N TRP A 97 -6.09 7.79 -8.54
CA TRP A 97 -5.25 7.86 -7.37
C TRP A 97 -5.66 6.80 -6.34
N THR A 98 -4.76 6.50 -5.43
CA THR A 98 -4.96 5.54 -4.35
C THR A 98 -4.51 6.14 -3.03
N ARG A 99 -5.15 5.71 -1.95
CA ARG A 99 -4.78 5.98 -0.56
C ARG A 99 -4.94 4.73 0.28
N MET A 100 -4.30 4.69 1.43
CA MET A 100 -4.52 3.63 2.42
C MET A 100 -4.96 4.22 3.75
N ASP A 101 -5.81 3.53 4.51
CA ASP A 101 -6.28 4.05 5.80
C ASP A 101 -5.18 4.21 6.86
N ALA A 102 -4.03 3.57 6.65
CA ALA A 102 -2.87 3.64 7.54
C ALA A 102 -2.01 4.92 7.37
N THR A 103 -2.21 5.69 6.29
CA THR A 103 -1.39 6.88 5.98
C THR A 103 -2.22 7.93 5.22
N ASP A 104 -1.89 9.22 5.35
CA ASP A 104 -2.48 10.26 4.49
C ASP A 104 -1.74 10.41 3.15
N GLN A 105 -0.64 9.67 2.96
CA GLN A 105 0.10 9.63 1.70
C GLN A 105 -0.80 9.08 0.58
N ARG A 106 -0.74 9.73 -0.58
CA ARG A 106 -1.50 9.35 -1.78
C ARG A 106 -0.55 9.11 -2.93
N CYS A 107 -0.90 8.14 -3.77
CA CYS A 107 -0.21 7.91 -5.04
C CYS A 107 -1.19 8.08 -6.20
N GLU A 108 -0.71 8.58 -7.30
CA GLU A 108 -1.50 8.75 -8.52
C GLU A 108 -0.83 8.13 -9.73
N LEU A 109 -1.66 7.83 -10.73
CA LEU A 109 -1.25 7.38 -12.05
C LEU A 109 -2.25 7.90 -13.07
N TYR A 110 -1.73 8.43 -14.18
CA TYR A 110 -2.54 8.71 -15.36
C TYR A 110 -1.83 8.23 -16.62
N VAL A 111 -2.61 7.77 -17.59
CA VAL A 111 -2.15 7.18 -18.84
C VAL A 111 -3.00 7.69 -19.99
N GLY A 112 -2.37 7.94 -21.14
CA GLY A 112 -3.07 8.33 -22.37
C GLY A 112 -3.01 9.83 -22.68
N ARG A 113 -3.97 10.30 -23.49
CA ARG A 113 -4.05 11.67 -24.00
C ARG A 113 -5.30 12.37 -23.50
N ASP A 114 -5.22 13.70 -23.46
CA ASP A 114 -6.28 14.60 -22.95
C ASP A 114 -6.79 14.16 -21.58
N ILE A 115 -5.83 13.74 -20.76
CA ILE A 115 -5.97 13.39 -19.34
C ILE A 115 -4.88 14.18 -18.63
N SER A 116 -5.17 14.60 -17.40
CA SER A 116 -4.20 15.30 -16.56
C SER A 116 -4.00 14.57 -15.24
N SER A 117 -2.92 14.95 -14.55
CA SER A 117 -2.64 14.47 -13.20
C SER A 117 -3.78 14.83 -12.24
N PRO A 118 -4.38 13.85 -11.54
CA PRO A 118 -5.55 14.10 -10.70
C PRO A 118 -5.25 14.86 -9.40
N LEU A 119 -4.05 14.71 -8.83
CA LEU A 119 -3.59 15.38 -7.62
C LEU A 119 -2.49 16.42 -7.90
N GLY A 120 -1.99 16.50 -9.12
CA GLY A 120 -0.92 17.42 -9.53
C GLY A 120 0.50 16.93 -9.24
N TYR A 121 0.70 15.66 -8.87
CA TYR A 121 2.01 15.14 -8.46
C TYR A 121 2.90 14.72 -9.64
N ALA A 122 2.29 14.15 -10.68
CA ALA A 122 2.97 13.61 -11.84
C ALA A 122 2.99 14.61 -13.00
N SER A 123 4.20 14.99 -13.43
CA SER A 123 4.42 15.86 -14.57
C SER A 123 4.42 15.13 -15.93
N ASN A 124 4.46 13.80 -15.93
CA ASN A 124 4.46 12.97 -17.13
C ASN A 124 3.46 11.81 -16.98
N SER A 125 2.85 11.41 -18.09
CA SER A 125 2.00 10.21 -18.16
C SER A 125 2.79 8.94 -17.89
N GLU A 126 2.09 7.87 -17.51
CA GLU A 126 2.62 6.51 -17.35
C GLU A 126 3.64 6.33 -16.21
N ARG A 127 3.78 7.34 -15.35
CA ARG A 127 4.62 7.27 -14.15
C ARG A 127 3.74 7.35 -12.91
N ILE A 128 3.89 6.36 -12.03
CA ILE A 128 3.30 6.42 -10.69
C ILE A 128 4.11 7.39 -9.85
N VAL A 129 3.43 8.37 -9.25
CA VAL A 129 4.03 9.34 -8.34
C VAL A 129 3.23 9.36 -7.05
N CYS A 130 3.93 9.32 -5.94
CA CYS A 130 3.36 9.44 -4.60
C CYS A 130 3.72 10.80 -4.01
N ASP A 131 2.87 11.27 -3.11
CA ASP A 131 3.16 12.48 -2.34
C ASP A 131 4.52 12.35 -1.65
N SER A 132 5.30 13.42 -1.70
CA SER A 132 6.62 13.46 -1.07
C SER A 132 6.43 13.79 0.41
N PRO A 133 6.92 12.97 1.34
CA PRO A 133 6.83 13.27 2.78
C PRO A 133 7.61 14.53 3.17
#